data_AF-A0A4R5LUJ3-F1
#
_entry.id   AF-A0A4R5LUJ3-F1
#
_cell.length_a   1.000
_cell.length_b   1.000
_cell.length_c   1.000
_cell.angle_alpha   90.00
_cell.angle_beta   90.00
_cell.angle_gamma   90.00
#
_symmetry.space_group_name_H-M   'P 1'
#
loop_
_entity.id
_entity.type
_entity.pdbx_description
1 polymer ?
#
loop_
_entity_poly.entity_id
_entity_poly.type
_entity_poly.pdbx_seq_one_letter_code
_entity_poly.pdbx_strand_id
1 'polypeptide(L)'
;MSEFQMTHVALVGARIDAFAALGFRSRSDLTMRRALPAGIAVEFQHMDEGELKALLTRQLPIWVHNCITDPQFPARNRLLMHLRRFEGELRDNRDNEVIAMVLNAGFRNRQLDPMALPQSMPLRQRCSMLMHVEPWREAYRELETAVVNILASEAEQLDTWLATAEPRIEHAAV
;
A
#
# COMPACT_ATOMS: atom_id res chain seq x y z
N MET A 1 -11.29 -2.66 16.29
CA MET A 1 -10.66 -3.04 15.02
C MET A 1 -9.73 -1.90 14.63
N SER A 2 -8.48 -2.18 14.20
CA SER A 2 -7.54 -1.11 13.82
C SER A 2 -8.09 -0.31 12.63
N GLU A 3 -7.91 1.00 12.64
CA GLU A 3 -8.56 1.99 11.75
C GLU A 3 -8.45 1.71 10.24
N PHE A 4 -7.50 0.88 9.79
CA PHE A 4 -7.22 0.56 8.37
C PHE A 4 -7.00 -0.94 8.11
N GLN A 5 -7.76 -1.79 8.80
CA GLN A 5 -7.54 -3.24 8.73
C GLN A 5 -7.74 -3.78 7.30
N MET A 6 -8.81 -3.41 6.60
CA MET A 6 -9.10 -3.94 5.26
C MET A 6 -8.10 -3.42 4.23
N THR A 7 -7.73 -2.15 4.32
CA THR A 7 -6.72 -1.50 3.49
C THR A 7 -5.37 -2.18 3.67
N HIS A 8 -4.94 -2.45 4.90
CA HIS A 8 -3.71 -3.18 5.16
C HIS A 8 -3.80 -4.64 4.68
N VAL A 9 -4.95 -5.30 4.79
CA VAL A 9 -5.14 -6.65 4.22
C VAL A 9 -4.98 -6.60 2.70
N ALA A 10 -5.68 -5.68 2.04
CA ALA A 10 -5.79 -5.62 0.59
C ALA A 10 -4.52 -5.12 -0.10
N LEU A 11 -3.82 -4.13 0.49
CA LEU A 11 -2.66 -3.51 -0.14
C LEU A 11 -1.32 -4.00 0.40
N VAL A 12 -1.29 -4.63 1.58
CA VAL A 12 -0.06 -5.20 2.14
C VAL A 12 -0.12 -6.73 2.13
N GLY A 13 -1.16 -7.31 2.70
CA GLY A 13 -1.32 -8.78 2.74
C GLY A 13 -1.41 -9.41 1.35
N ALA A 14 -2.25 -8.85 0.48
CA ALA A 14 -2.43 -9.40 -0.87
C ALA A 14 -1.31 -8.99 -1.83
N ARG A 15 -0.39 -8.13 -1.39
CA ARG A 15 0.76 -7.64 -2.18
C ARG A 15 2.08 -7.84 -1.42
N ILE A 16 2.18 -8.92 -0.65
CA ILE A 16 3.31 -9.15 0.25
C ILE A 16 4.65 -9.26 -0.48
N ASP A 17 4.63 -9.64 -1.77
CA ASP A 17 5.84 -9.72 -2.60
C ASP A 17 6.53 -8.36 -2.76
N ALA A 18 5.80 -7.24 -2.64
CA ALA A 18 6.38 -5.90 -2.62
C ALA A 18 7.37 -5.68 -1.46
N PHE A 19 7.25 -6.49 -0.40
CA PHE A 19 8.08 -6.42 0.80
C PHE A 19 9.17 -7.50 0.84
N ALA A 20 9.18 -8.43 -0.12
CA ALA A 20 10.10 -9.57 -0.12
C ALA A 20 11.57 -9.13 -0.17
N ALA A 21 11.88 -8.09 -0.95
CA ALA A 21 13.23 -7.51 -1.03
C ALA A 21 13.68 -6.87 0.29
N LEU A 22 12.74 -6.52 1.16
CA LEU A 22 12.99 -5.96 2.50
C LEU A 22 13.08 -7.07 3.58
N GLY A 23 12.94 -8.33 3.18
CA GLY A 23 13.02 -9.50 4.06
C GLY A 23 11.72 -9.90 4.75
N PHE A 24 10.59 -9.28 4.41
CA PHE A 24 9.28 -9.63 4.99
C PHE A 24 8.56 -10.66 4.11
N ARG A 25 7.91 -11.65 4.74
CA ARG A 25 7.18 -12.72 4.05
C ARG A 25 5.71 -12.78 4.43
N SER A 26 5.31 -12.04 5.47
CA SER A 26 3.95 -11.98 5.97
C SER A 26 3.66 -10.64 6.63
N ARG A 27 2.37 -10.28 6.72
CA ARG A 27 1.93 -9.09 7.49
C ARG A 27 2.35 -9.14 8.95
N SER A 28 2.42 -10.34 9.54
CA SER A 28 2.87 -10.54 10.92
C SER A 28 4.31 -10.03 11.12
N ASP A 29 5.18 -10.21 10.11
CA ASP A 29 6.57 -9.75 10.18
C ASP A 29 6.70 -8.22 10.19
N LEU A 30 5.68 -7.52 9.69
CA LEU A 30 5.59 -6.06 9.61
C LEU A 30 5.01 -5.42 10.89
N THR A 31 4.64 -6.22 11.89
CA THR A 31 4.07 -5.71 13.14
C THR A 31 5.09 -4.84 13.87
N MET A 32 4.75 -3.58 14.14
CA MET A 32 5.61 -2.60 14.83
C MET A 32 6.93 -2.33 14.10
N ARG A 33 6.96 -2.49 12.77
CA ARG A 33 8.16 -2.24 11.97
C ARG A 33 7.86 -1.29 10.83
N ARG A 34 8.81 -0.41 10.54
CA ARG A 34 8.81 0.37 9.30
C ARG A 34 9.33 -0.52 8.17
N ALA A 35 8.72 -0.43 7.00
CA ALA A 35 9.25 -1.01 5.78
C ALA A 35 10.00 0.07 5.01
N LEU A 36 11.33 0.09 5.09
CA LEU A 36 12.15 1.10 4.42
C LEU A 36 12.44 0.64 2.99
N PRO A 37 12.03 1.39 1.95
CA PRO A 37 12.33 1.03 0.58
C PRO A 37 13.85 0.96 0.35
N ALA A 38 14.30 -0.09 -0.32
CA ALA A 38 15.73 -0.34 -0.49
C ALA A 38 16.38 0.66 -1.45
N GLY A 39 17.56 1.16 -1.07
CA GLY A 39 18.61 1.63 -1.98
C GLY A 39 18.20 2.78 -2.92
N ILE A 40 17.69 3.87 -2.35
CA ILE A 40 17.41 5.08 -3.13
C ILE A 40 18.72 5.85 -3.27
N ALA A 41 19.33 5.80 -4.46
CA ALA A 41 20.64 6.41 -4.72
C ALA A 41 20.60 7.94 -4.82
N VAL A 42 19.42 8.49 -5.08
CA VAL A 42 19.16 9.93 -5.23
C VAL A 42 18.06 10.30 -4.24
N GLU A 43 18.22 11.41 -3.53
CA GLU A 43 17.16 11.94 -2.65
C GLU A 43 15.93 12.33 -3.50
N PHE A 44 14.73 12.09 -2.98
CA PHE A 44 13.48 12.36 -3.67
C PHE A 44 13.32 13.82 -4.08
N GLN A 45 13.78 14.76 -3.24
CA GLN A 45 13.74 16.19 -3.57
C GLN A 45 14.54 16.57 -4.82
N HIS A 46 15.48 15.72 -5.23
CA HIS A 46 16.34 15.94 -6.39
C HIS A 46 15.91 15.12 -7.62
N MET A 47 14.88 14.28 -7.52
CA MET A 47 14.34 13.53 -8.65
C MET A 47 13.41 14.40 -9.51
N ASP A 48 13.30 14.06 -10.80
CA ASP A 48 12.20 14.58 -11.62
C ASP A 48 10.85 14.14 -11.03
N GLU A 49 9.85 15.03 -11.05
CA GLU A 49 8.54 14.74 -10.45
C GLU A 49 7.87 13.51 -11.09
N GLY A 50 8.01 13.32 -12.41
CA GLY A 50 7.47 12.17 -13.11
C GLY A 50 8.15 10.85 -12.69
N GLU A 51 9.47 10.87 -12.56
CA GLU A 51 10.27 9.73 -12.08
C GLU A 51 9.93 9.39 -10.62
N LEU A 52 9.83 10.40 -9.76
CA LEU A 52 9.45 10.24 -8.35
C LEU A 52 8.06 9.62 -8.24
N LYS A 53 7.06 10.15 -8.97
CA LYS A 53 5.71 9.59 -8.94
C LYS A 53 5.68 8.14 -9.44
N ALA A 54 6.42 7.81 -10.50
CA ALA A 54 6.51 6.43 -10.99
C ALA A 54 7.14 5.48 -9.94
N LEU A 55 8.17 5.94 -9.23
CA LEU A 55 8.80 5.19 -8.14
C LEU A 55 7.82 4.98 -6.97
N LEU A 56 7.15 6.06 -6.52
CA LEU A 56 6.16 6.03 -5.45
C LEU A 56 4.99 5.09 -5.79
N THR A 57 4.47 5.12 -7.03
CA THR A 57 3.43 4.20 -7.51
C THR A 57 3.88 2.74 -7.41
N ARG A 58 5.08 2.40 -7.88
CA ARG A 58 5.61 1.03 -7.80
C ARG A 58 5.76 0.53 -6.36
N GLN A 59 6.01 1.44 -5.43
CA GLN A 59 6.23 1.14 -4.02
C GLN A 59 5.01 1.44 -3.14
N LEU A 60 3.83 1.71 -3.73
CA LEU A 60 2.63 2.13 -3.00
C LEU A 60 2.30 1.26 -1.77
N PRO A 61 2.37 -0.08 -1.82
CA PRO A 61 2.16 -0.93 -0.63
C PRO A 61 3.03 -0.55 0.57
N ILE A 62 4.31 -0.24 0.33
CA ILE A 62 5.29 0.10 1.35
C ILE A 62 4.89 1.42 2.02
N TRP A 63 4.57 2.44 1.20
CA TRP A 63 4.17 3.76 1.69
C TRP A 63 2.86 3.71 2.48
N VAL A 64 1.86 2.98 1.99
CA VAL A 64 0.59 2.77 2.71
C VAL A 64 0.84 2.09 4.05
N HIS A 65 1.67 1.05 4.10
CA HIS A 65 2.01 0.37 5.35
C HIS A 65 2.64 1.32 6.37
N ASN A 66 3.66 2.10 5.96
CA ASN A 66 4.33 3.05 6.85
C ASN A 66 3.37 4.15 7.32
N CYS A 67 2.55 4.71 6.43
CA CYS A 67 1.55 5.71 6.81
C CYS A 67 0.55 5.18 7.86
N ILE A 68 0.13 3.91 7.76
CA ILE A 68 -0.79 3.30 8.71
C ILE A 68 -0.10 3.06 10.06
N THR A 69 1.14 2.58 10.04
CA THR A 69 1.81 2.04 11.24
C THR A 69 2.65 3.04 12.00
N ASP A 70 3.21 4.05 11.33
CA ASP A 70 4.07 5.04 11.93
C ASP A 70 3.33 6.39 12.12
N PRO A 71 3.05 6.80 13.37
CA PRO A 71 2.41 8.08 13.65
C PRO A 71 3.20 9.30 13.17
N GLN A 72 4.52 9.17 13.04
CA GLN A 72 5.42 10.24 12.61
C GLN A 72 5.62 10.28 11.09
N PHE A 73 4.90 9.46 10.33
CA PHE A 73 5.04 9.40 8.88
C PHE A 73 4.70 10.77 8.22
N PRO A 74 5.48 11.23 7.22
CA PRO A 74 5.25 12.50 6.55
C PRO A 74 3.85 12.64 5.95
N ALA A 75 3.26 13.83 6.11
CA ALA A 75 1.91 14.16 5.65
C ALA A 75 0.80 13.17 6.04
N ARG A 76 1.00 12.35 7.08
CA ARG A 76 0.06 11.31 7.52
C ARG A 76 -1.37 11.80 7.62
N ASN A 77 -1.60 12.95 8.27
CA ASN A 77 -2.95 13.51 8.43
C ASN A 77 -3.67 13.76 7.09
N ARG A 78 -2.95 14.19 6.05
CA ARG A 78 -3.48 14.38 4.70
C ARG A 78 -3.75 13.03 4.02
N LEU A 79 -2.89 12.04 4.24
CA LEU A 79 -3.03 10.69 3.67
C LEU A 79 -4.17 9.90 4.30
N LEU A 80 -4.42 10.06 5.61
CA LEU A 80 -5.44 9.31 6.34
C LEU A 80 -6.84 9.46 5.74
N MET A 81 -7.20 10.63 5.21
CA MET A 81 -8.53 10.82 4.63
C MET A 81 -8.75 9.92 3.40
N HIS A 82 -7.71 9.75 2.58
CA HIS A 82 -7.77 8.91 1.38
C HIS A 82 -7.76 7.42 1.74
N LEU A 83 -6.98 7.04 2.76
CA LEU A 83 -7.01 5.68 3.30
C LEU A 83 -8.39 5.35 3.92
N ARG A 84 -9.03 6.30 4.61
CA ARG A 84 -10.38 6.09 5.17
C ARG A 84 -11.42 5.94 4.08
N ARG A 85 -11.32 6.73 3.00
CA ARG A 85 -12.20 6.58 1.83
C ARG A 85 -12.05 5.20 1.21
N PHE A 86 -10.81 4.77 0.94
CA PHE A 86 -10.55 3.45 0.37
C PHE A 86 -11.02 2.30 1.28
N GLU A 87 -10.79 2.40 2.60
CA GLU A 87 -11.34 1.46 3.59
C GLU A 87 -12.88 1.39 3.52
N GLY A 88 -13.53 2.53 3.34
CA GLY A 88 -14.98 2.64 3.12
C GLY A 88 -15.42 1.90 1.85
N GLU A 89 -14.77 2.16 0.72
CA GLU A 89 -15.06 1.47 -0.55
C GLU A 89 -14.92 -0.05 -0.43
N LEU A 90 -13.88 -0.54 0.26
CA LEU A 90 -13.69 -1.97 0.50
C LEU A 90 -14.81 -2.56 1.36
N ARG A 91 -15.33 -1.79 2.32
CA ARG A 91 -16.40 -2.22 3.22
C ARG A 91 -17.75 -2.24 2.50
N ASP A 92 -18.04 -1.19 1.76
CA ASP A 92 -19.32 -1.01 1.06
C ASP A 92 -19.45 -1.99 -0.11
N ASN A 93 -18.34 -2.35 -0.73
CA ASN A 93 -18.28 -3.31 -1.84
C ASN A 93 -17.73 -4.68 -1.41
N ARG A 94 -17.85 -5.07 -0.13
CA ARG A 94 -17.28 -6.35 0.37
C ARG A 94 -17.80 -7.61 -0.36
N ASP A 95 -18.99 -7.53 -0.94
CA ASP A 95 -19.66 -8.62 -1.66
C ASP A 95 -19.26 -8.65 -3.15
N ASN A 96 -18.49 -7.65 -3.62
CA ASN A 96 -17.87 -7.70 -4.94
C ASN A 96 -16.82 -8.83 -5.00
N GLU A 97 -16.87 -9.64 -6.05
CA GLU A 97 -16.03 -10.84 -6.18
C GLU A 97 -14.53 -10.54 -6.11
N VAL A 98 -14.07 -9.49 -6.79
CA VAL A 98 -12.65 -9.09 -6.80
C VAL A 98 -12.20 -8.64 -5.41
N ILE A 99 -12.98 -7.78 -4.76
CA ILE A 99 -12.67 -7.27 -3.42
C ILE A 99 -12.63 -8.43 -2.41
N ALA A 100 -13.63 -9.31 -2.43
CA ALA A 100 -13.66 -10.48 -1.56
C ALA A 100 -12.44 -11.39 -1.77
N MET A 101 -12.04 -11.62 -3.03
CA MET A 101 -10.87 -12.43 -3.35
C MET A 101 -9.56 -11.78 -2.89
N VAL A 102 -9.39 -10.47 -3.09
CA VAL A 102 -8.22 -9.72 -2.62
C VAL A 102 -8.12 -9.79 -1.10
N LEU A 103 -9.22 -9.55 -0.39
CA LEU A 103 -9.23 -9.63 1.06
C LEU A 103 -8.89 -11.05 1.54
N ASN A 104 -9.47 -12.08 0.92
CA ASN A 104 -9.15 -13.47 1.25
C ASN A 104 -7.67 -13.81 1.04
N ALA A 105 -7.11 -13.38 -0.10
CA ALA A 105 -5.70 -13.54 -0.41
C ALA A 105 -4.84 -12.81 0.64
N GLY A 106 -5.21 -11.57 0.98
CA GLY A 106 -4.47 -10.76 1.93
C GLY A 106 -4.49 -11.28 3.36
N PHE A 107 -5.61 -11.83 3.82
CA PHE A 107 -5.67 -12.51 5.12
C PHE A 107 -4.73 -13.72 5.19
N ARG A 108 -4.47 -14.36 4.05
CA ARG A 108 -3.59 -15.52 3.93
C ARG A 108 -2.16 -15.15 3.51
N ASN A 109 -1.84 -13.86 3.39
CA ASN A 109 -0.57 -13.35 2.85
C ASN A 109 -0.22 -13.98 1.49
N ARG A 110 -1.20 -14.09 0.59
CA ARG A 110 -1.01 -14.63 -0.76
C ARG A 110 -1.06 -13.49 -1.76
N GLN A 111 -0.12 -13.50 -2.70
CA GLN A 111 -0.06 -12.53 -3.78
C GLN A 111 -1.32 -12.59 -4.65
N LEU A 112 -2.01 -11.46 -4.76
CA LEU A 112 -3.09 -11.21 -5.69
C LEU A 112 -3.20 -9.71 -5.97
N ASP A 113 -2.75 -9.30 -7.15
CA ASP A 113 -3.00 -7.96 -7.67
C ASP A 113 -4.07 -8.03 -8.78
N PRO A 114 -5.29 -7.48 -8.56
CA PRO A 114 -6.33 -7.45 -9.59
C PRO A 114 -5.94 -6.71 -10.87
N MET A 115 -4.97 -5.79 -10.78
CA MET A 115 -4.49 -5.01 -11.92
C MET A 115 -3.37 -5.73 -12.68
N ALA A 116 -2.80 -6.79 -12.12
CA ALA A 116 -1.69 -7.56 -12.69
C ALA A 116 -1.90 -9.07 -12.45
N LEU A 117 -3.01 -9.60 -12.97
CA LEU A 117 -3.38 -11.00 -12.77
C LEU A 117 -2.30 -11.96 -13.30
N PRO A 118 -1.95 -13.02 -12.56
CA PRO A 118 -0.89 -13.94 -12.97
C PRO A 118 -1.27 -14.71 -14.23
N GLN A 119 -0.27 -14.98 -15.08
CA GLN A 119 -0.46 -15.74 -16.32
C GLN A 119 -0.98 -17.16 -16.08
N SER A 120 -0.63 -17.75 -14.94
CA SER A 120 -1.08 -19.08 -14.48
C SER A 120 -2.54 -19.13 -14.03
N MET A 121 -3.23 -17.99 -13.90
CA MET A 121 -4.64 -17.96 -13.50
C MET A 121 -5.52 -18.64 -14.56
N PRO A 122 -6.39 -19.61 -14.18
CA PRO A 122 -7.34 -20.23 -15.10
C PRO A 122 -8.20 -19.20 -15.84
N LEU A 123 -8.43 -19.40 -17.14
CA LEU A 123 -9.13 -18.44 -18.00
C LEU A 123 -10.49 -18.02 -17.45
N ARG A 124 -11.30 -18.98 -16.98
CA ARG A 124 -12.62 -18.71 -16.40
C ARG A 124 -12.54 -17.76 -15.19
N GLN A 125 -11.55 -17.98 -14.32
CA GLN A 125 -11.32 -17.13 -13.16
C GLN A 125 -10.83 -15.74 -13.57
N ARG A 126 -9.92 -15.66 -14.56
CA ARG A 126 -9.46 -14.39 -15.11
C ARG A 126 -10.62 -13.58 -15.71
N CYS A 127 -11.51 -14.22 -16.45
CA CYS A 127 -12.70 -13.56 -17.00
C CYS A 127 -13.62 -13.03 -15.89
N SER A 128 -13.89 -13.82 -14.84
CA SER A 128 -14.73 -13.36 -13.73
C SER A 128 -14.09 -12.18 -12.98
N MET A 129 -12.77 -12.23 -12.72
CA MET A 129 -12.03 -11.09 -12.15
C MET A 129 -12.22 -9.83 -12.99
N LEU A 130 -12.02 -9.91 -14.32
CA LEU A 130 -12.15 -8.76 -15.21
C LEU A 130 -13.58 -8.20 -15.27
N MET A 131 -14.60 -9.05 -15.16
CA MET A 131 -16.01 -8.63 -15.15
C MET A 131 -16.39 -7.82 -13.91
N HIS A 132 -15.71 -8.05 -12.78
CA HIS A 132 -16.04 -7.45 -11.50
C HIS A 132 -14.96 -6.47 -10.97
N VAL A 133 -13.95 -6.15 -11.78
CA VAL A 133 -12.78 -5.34 -11.35
C VAL A 133 -13.09 -3.87 -11.15
N GLU A 134 -14.16 -3.33 -11.74
CA GLU A 134 -14.38 -1.88 -11.80
C GLU A 134 -14.36 -1.19 -10.43
N PRO A 135 -15.12 -1.66 -9.41
CA PRO A 135 -15.15 -0.98 -8.12
C PRO A 135 -13.78 -0.97 -7.44
N TRP A 136 -13.02 -2.07 -7.57
CA TRP A 136 -11.64 -2.11 -7.10
C TRP A 136 -10.75 -1.12 -7.85
N ARG A 137 -10.84 -1.10 -9.18
CA ARG A 137 -9.99 -0.28 -10.05
C ARG A 137 -10.19 1.21 -9.79
N GLU A 138 -11.43 1.66 -9.67
CA GLU A 138 -11.76 3.05 -9.40
C GLU A 138 -11.23 3.46 -8.02
N ALA A 139 -11.59 2.73 -6.97
CA ALA A 139 -11.15 3.01 -5.60
C ALA A 139 -9.62 3.00 -5.47
N TYR A 140 -8.95 2.01 -6.09
CA TYR A 140 -7.50 1.90 -6.07
C TYR A 140 -6.84 3.05 -6.83
N ARG A 141 -7.34 3.43 -8.01
CA ARG A 141 -6.77 4.52 -8.81
C ARG A 141 -6.91 5.87 -8.12
N GLU A 142 -8.05 6.13 -7.47
CA GLU A 142 -8.25 7.34 -6.67
C GLU A 142 -7.27 7.41 -5.50
N LEU A 143 -7.11 6.29 -4.76
CA LEU A 143 -6.16 6.21 -3.67
C LEU A 143 -4.73 6.42 -4.16
N GLU A 144 -4.30 5.68 -5.19
CA GLU A 144 -2.96 5.75 -5.75
C GLU A 144 -2.63 7.18 -6.18
N THR A 145 -3.52 7.80 -6.97
CA THR A 145 -3.32 9.18 -7.44
C THR A 145 -3.17 10.15 -6.28
N ALA A 146 -4.03 10.05 -5.26
CA ALA A 146 -3.98 10.95 -4.11
C ALA A 146 -2.72 10.75 -3.27
N VAL A 147 -2.40 9.51 -2.91
CA VAL A 147 -1.23 9.17 -2.11
C VAL A 147 0.05 9.60 -2.83
N VAL A 148 0.20 9.24 -4.10
CA VAL A 148 1.41 9.55 -4.89
C VAL A 148 1.59 11.06 -5.04
N ASN A 149 0.53 11.81 -5.32
CA ASN A 149 0.63 13.27 -5.43
C ASN A 149 0.98 13.93 -4.08
N ILE A 150 0.41 13.47 -2.96
CA ILE A 150 0.74 13.99 -1.64
C ILE A 150 2.20 13.68 -1.30
N LEU A 151 2.64 12.44 -1.47
CA LEU A 151 4.01 12.02 -1.19
C LEU A 151 5.02 12.77 -2.05
N ALA A 152 4.76 12.93 -3.36
CA ALA A 152 5.62 13.69 -4.24
C ALA A 152 5.73 15.17 -3.82
N SER A 153 4.65 15.76 -3.31
CA SER A 153 4.67 17.13 -2.77
C SER A 153 5.44 17.29 -1.46
N GLU A 154 5.83 16.17 -0.82
CA GLU A 154 6.46 16.11 0.50
C GLU A 154 7.83 15.42 0.42
N ALA A 155 8.48 15.48 -0.75
CA ALA A 155 9.73 14.79 -1.07
C ALA A 155 10.84 15.02 -0.02
N GLU A 156 11.07 16.27 0.38
CA GLU A 156 12.08 16.64 1.39
C GLU A 156 11.78 16.01 2.77
N GLN A 157 10.50 15.98 3.18
CA GLN A 157 10.09 15.36 4.44
C GLN A 157 10.24 13.83 4.37
N LEU A 158 10.01 13.24 3.21
CA LEU A 158 10.25 11.81 2.98
C LEU A 158 11.74 11.48 3.05
N ASP A 159 12.62 12.30 2.45
CA ASP A 159 14.07 12.12 2.55
C ASP A 159 14.52 12.22 4.02
N THR A 160 14.01 13.20 4.75
CA THR A 160 14.29 13.37 6.19
C THR A 160 13.82 12.17 7.01
N TRP A 161 12.60 11.69 6.74
CA TRP A 161 12.04 10.51 7.40
C TRP A 161 12.87 9.26 7.08
N LEU A 162 13.26 9.05 5.83
CA LEU A 162 14.11 7.93 5.42
C LEU A 162 15.49 7.98 6.09
N ALA A 163 16.10 9.16 6.20
CA ALA A 163 17.42 9.34 6.82
C ALA A 163 17.43 9.07 8.33
N THR A 164 16.30 9.29 9.00
CA THR A 164 16.15 9.13 10.46
C THR A 164 15.39 7.87 10.85
N ALA A 165 14.92 7.08 9.88
CA ALA A 165 14.04 5.97 10.18
C ALA A 165 14.80 4.75 10.71
N GLU A 166 14.52 4.40 11.96
CA GLU A 166 14.85 3.07 12.48
C GLU A 166 13.80 2.03 12.03
N PRO A 167 14.19 0.77 11.74
CA PRO A 167 13.25 -0.26 11.33
C PRO A 167 12.19 -0.63 12.37
N ARG A 168 12.38 -0.27 13.65
CA ARG A 168 11.42 -0.53 14.73
C ARG A 168 10.62 0.75 15.01
N ILE A 169 9.34 0.59 15.25
CA ILE A 169 8.47 1.71 15.64
C ILE A 169 8.47 1.77 17.17
N GLU A 170 9.04 2.84 17.72
CA GLU A 170 8.97 3.10 19.17
C GLU A 170 7.53 3.45 19.56
N HIS A 171 7.03 2.85 20.64
CA HIS A 171 5.81 3.33 21.26
C HIS A 171 6.09 4.69 21.90
N ALA A 172 5.36 5.73 21.51
CA ALA A 172 5.04 6.79 22.45
C ALA A 172 4.23 6.11 23.57
N ALA A 173 4.86 5.85 24.71
CA ALA A 173 4.17 5.42 25.91
C ALA A 173 3.10 6.47 26.22
N VAL A 174 1.83 6.08 26.07
CA VAL A 174 0.69 6.82 26.64
C VAL A 174 0.25 6.08 27.88
#